data_AF-A0A1F1QFQ6-F1
#
_entry.id   AF-A0A1F1QFQ6-F1
#
_cell.length_a   1.000
_cell.length_b   1.000
_cell.length_c   1.000
_cell.angle_alpha   90.00
_cell.angle_beta   90.00
_cell.angle_gamma   90.00
#
_symmetry.space_group_name_H-M   'P 1'
#
loop_
_entity.id
_entity.type
_entity.pdbx_description
1 polymer ?
#
loop_
_entity_poly.entity_id
_entity_poly.type
_entity_poly.pdbx_seq_one_letter_code
_entity_poly.pdbx_strand_id
1 'polypeptide(L)'
;MHPDFDYLFFEDDELALFVASKSPLAKKQQVKLADLAGARFLTLGERTYFEKKIVAACQKAGYEPNFVYQGERIEAILEMVRQQLGIALLMKKSVSDSQLAGLKRLDLAESY
;
A
#
# COMPACT_ATOMS: atom_id res chain seq x y z
N MET A 1 -7.56 27.00 27.88
CA MET A 1 -6.74 26.98 26.65
C MET A 1 -5.30 26.84 27.09
N HIS A 2 -4.67 25.68 26.86
CA HIS A 2 -3.24 25.46 27.12
C HIS A 2 -2.49 25.59 25.80
N PRO A 3 -1.53 26.52 25.67
CA PRO A 3 -0.74 26.70 24.46
C PRO A 3 0.65 26.10 24.68
N ASP A 4 0.83 24.81 24.44
CA ASP A 4 2.15 24.17 24.28
C ASP A 4 1.93 22.78 23.68
N PHE A 5 1.51 22.76 22.42
CA PHE A 5 1.68 21.60 21.56
C PHE A 5 2.75 21.97 20.54
N ASP A 6 3.97 21.52 20.79
CA ASP A 6 5.00 21.47 19.75
C ASP A 6 4.48 20.53 18.67
N TYR A 7 4.08 21.09 17.54
CA TYR A 7 3.77 20.32 16.34
C TYR A 7 5.10 19.71 15.85
N LEU A 8 5.37 18.49 16.27
CA LEU A 8 6.35 17.64 15.60
C LEU A 8 5.85 17.44 14.17
N PHE A 9 6.55 18.01 13.19
CA PHE A 9 6.34 17.69 11.80
C PHE A 9 6.55 16.18 11.64
N PHE A 10 5.45 15.43 11.56
CA PHE A 10 5.50 14.03 11.17
C PHE A 10 6.02 14.02 9.74
N GLU A 11 7.18 13.42 9.57
CA GLU A 11 7.82 13.17 8.28
C GLU A 11 6.78 12.71 7.24
N ASP A 12 6.76 13.33 6.05
CA ASP A 12 5.91 12.87 4.95
C ASP A 12 6.22 11.39 4.66
N ASP A 13 5.19 10.55 4.68
CA ASP A 13 5.24 9.14 4.31
C ASP A 13 4.36 8.94 3.07
N GLU A 14 4.87 8.16 2.13
CA GLU A 14 4.25 7.97 0.82
C GLU A 14 3.66 6.58 0.72
N LEU A 15 2.57 6.44 -0.04
CA LEU A 15 2.04 5.14 -0.43
C LEU A 15 3.00 4.45 -1.40
N ALA A 16 3.25 3.16 -1.17
CA ALA A 16 3.92 2.30 -2.14
C ALA A 16 3.15 1.00 -2.34
N LEU A 17 3.35 0.44 -3.53
CA LEU A 17 2.87 -0.88 -3.89
C LEU A 17 3.91 -1.93 -3.52
N PHE A 18 3.46 -3.00 -2.87
CA PHE A 18 4.24 -4.18 -2.54
C PHE A 18 3.69 -5.38 -3.31
N VAL A 19 4.57 -6.03 -4.07
CA VAL A 19 4.26 -7.24 -4.85
C VAL A 19 5.31 -8.31 -4.60
N ALA A 20 4.99 -9.58 -4.87
CA ALA A 20 6.00 -10.63 -4.90
C ALA A 20 7.08 -10.30 -5.96
N SER A 21 8.36 -10.56 -5.67
CA SER A 21 9.44 -10.34 -6.66
C SER A 21 9.26 -11.15 -7.95
N LYS A 22 8.47 -12.23 -7.89
CA LYS A 22 8.13 -13.08 -9.04
C LYS A 22 6.91 -12.59 -9.85
N SER A 23 6.20 -11.56 -9.37
CA SER A 23 5.05 -10.98 -10.07
C SER A 23 5.50 -10.26 -11.35
N PRO A 24 4.72 -10.29 -12.46
CA PRO A 24 4.99 -9.47 -13.63
C PRO A 24 5.18 -7.98 -13.32
N LEU A 25 4.45 -7.46 -12.32
CA LEU A 25 4.56 -6.06 -11.87
C LEU A 25 5.94 -5.73 -11.29
N ALA A 26 6.65 -6.72 -10.73
CA ALA A 26 7.97 -6.51 -10.13
C ALA A 26 9.06 -6.10 -11.15
N LYS A 27 8.78 -6.25 -12.45
CA LYS A 27 9.66 -5.79 -13.55
C LYS A 27 9.56 -4.28 -13.79
N LYS A 28 8.52 -3.62 -13.28
CA LYS A 28 8.36 -2.17 -13.36
C LYS A 28 9.18 -1.50 -12.26
N GLN A 29 9.56 -0.23 -12.45
CA GLN A 29 10.11 0.60 -11.36
C GLN A 29 8.99 1.40 -10.67
N GLN A 30 8.00 1.81 -11.45
CA GLN A 30 6.86 2.61 -11.01
C GLN A 30 5.58 2.06 -11.67
N VAL A 31 4.45 2.24 -11.00
CA VAL A 31 3.13 1.87 -11.52
C VAL A 31 2.16 3.03 -11.40
N LYS A 32 1.23 3.13 -12.35
CA LYS A 32 0.05 3.98 -12.20
C LYS A 32 -1.00 3.24 -11.40
N LEU A 33 -1.81 3.94 -10.63
CA LEU A 33 -2.88 3.29 -9.88
C LEU A 33 -3.91 2.61 -10.80
N ALA A 34 -4.14 3.19 -11.98
CA ALA A 34 -4.99 2.61 -13.03
C ALA A 34 -4.49 1.25 -13.52
N ASP A 35 -3.17 0.98 -13.47
CA ASP A 35 -2.60 -0.33 -13.85
C ASP A 35 -2.99 -1.45 -12.86
N LEU A 36 -3.52 -1.09 -11.69
CA LEU A 36 -3.90 -2.02 -10.63
C LEU A 36 -5.39 -2.39 -10.68
N ALA A 37 -6.14 -1.87 -11.65
CA ALA A 37 -7.53 -2.23 -11.86
C ALA A 37 -7.68 -3.76 -12.02
N GLY A 38 -8.61 -4.35 -11.26
CA GLY A 38 -8.84 -5.80 -11.24
C GLY A 38 -7.87 -6.61 -10.38
N ALA A 39 -6.87 -5.98 -9.76
CA ALA A 39 -6.00 -6.66 -8.81
C ALA A 39 -6.74 -7.02 -7.51
N ARG A 40 -6.23 -8.05 -6.82
CA ARG A 40 -6.69 -8.45 -5.48
C ARG A 40 -5.90 -7.67 -4.44
N PHE A 41 -6.55 -6.79 -3.70
CA PHE A 41 -5.92 -5.93 -2.70
C PHE A 41 -5.91 -6.59 -1.31
N LEU A 42 -4.78 -6.47 -0.63
CA LEU A 42 -4.54 -6.84 0.76
C LEU A 42 -4.21 -5.54 1.50
N THR A 43 -4.98 -5.17 2.52
CA THR A 43 -4.82 -3.87 3.18
C THR A 43 -4.95 -3.97 4.70
N LEU A 44 -4.49 -2.91 5.37
CA LEU A 44 -4.66 -2.74 6.80
C LEU A 44 -6.04 -2.18 7.17
N GLY A 45 -6.75 -2.97 7.96
CA GLY A 45 -7.99 -2.63 8.64
C GLY A 45 -9.20 -2.43 7.73
N GLU A 46 -10.38 -2.66 8.31
CA GLU A 46 -11.64 -2.13 7.80
C GLU A 46 -11.87 -0.74 8.42
N ARG A 47 -12.28 0.23 7.60
CA ARG A 47 -12.68 1.61 7.97
C ARG A 47 -11.55 2.50 8.48
N THR A 48 -10.29 2.13 8.29
CA THR A 48 -9.16 3.00 8.60
C THR A 48 -9.14 4.22 7.67
N TYR A 49 -8.51 5.32 8.11
CA TYR A 49 -8.23 6.46 7.23
C TYR A 49 -7.44 6.02 5.99
N PHE A 50 -6.62 4.99 6.14
CA PHE A 50 -5.78 4.40 5.11
C PHE A 50 -6.57 3.70 4.00
N GLU A 51 -7.51 2.81 4.36
CA GLU A 51 -8.40 2.15 3.39
C GLU A 51 -9.20 3.20 2.59
N LYS A 52 -9.76 4.21 3.27
CA LYS A 52 -10.52 5.27 2.60
C LYS A 52 -9.67 6.05 1.59
N LYS A 53 -8.38 6.29 1.90
CA LYS A 53 -7.43 6.89 0.95
C LYS A 53 -7.22 6.00 -0.27
N ILE A 54 -7.02 4.70 -0.08
CA ILE A 54 -6.86 3.74 -1.19
C ILE A 54 -8.11 3.73 -2.06
N VAL A 55 -9.30 3.58 -1.45
CA VAL A 55 -10.58 3.59 -2.17
C VAL A 55 -10.74 4.86 -2.98
N ALA A 56 -10.54 6.03 -2.37
CA ALA A 56 -10.65 7.31 -3.08
C ALA A 56 -9.65 7.44 -4.24
N ALA A 57 -8.42 6.95 -4.07
CA ALA A 57 -7.40 6.95 -5.12
C ALA A 57 -7.79 6.02 -6.28
N CYS A 58 -8.26 4.80 -5.99
CA CYS A 58 -8.76 3.85 -6.98
C CYS A 58 -9.96 4.39 -7.75
N GLN A 59 -10.92 5.00 -7.03
CA GLN A 59 -12.10 5.63 -7.63
C GLN A 59 -11.72 6.78 -8.57
N LYS A 60 -10.75 7.63 -8.17
CA LYS A 60 -10.20 8.68 -9.06
C LYS A 60 -9.51 8.11 -10.30
N ALA A 61 -8.92 6.92 -10.19
CA ALA A 61 -8.34 6.18 -11.30
C ALA A 61 -9.39 5.40 -12.14
N GLY A 62 -10.68 5.45 -11.77
CA GLY A 62 -11.80 4.92 -12.54
C GLY A 62 -12.22 3.48 -12.20
N TYR A 63 -11.82 2.94 -11.04
CA TYR A 63 -12.23 1.60 -10.62
C TYR A 63 -12.43 1.47 -9.10
N GLU A 64 -13.17 0.45 -8.67
CA GLU A 64 -13.29 0.07 -7.26
C GLU A 64 -12.26 -1.02 -6.91
N PRO A 65 -11.50 -0.87 -5.81
CA PRO A 65 -10.53 -1.88 -5.41
C PRO A 65 -11.23 -3.16 -4.93
N ASN A 66 -10.72 -4.33 -5.33
CA ASN A 66 -11.20 -5.61 -4.83
C ASN A 66 -10.37 -6.04 -3.60
N PHE A 67 -10.82 -5.69 -2.40
CA PHE A 67 -10.19 -6.14 -1.17
C PHE A 67 -10.50 -7.61 -0.89
N VAL A 68 -9.47 -8.45 -0.93
CA VAL A 68 -9.60 -9.89 -0.61
C VAL A 68 -9.09 -10.23 0.78
N TYR A 69 -8.45 -9.27 1.45
CA TYR A 69 -8.06 -9.35 2.85
C TYR A 69 -7.95 -7.95 3.45
N GLN A 70 -8.52 -7.80 4.65
CA GLN A 70 -8.46 -6.60 5.48
C GLN A 70 -8.12 -7.06 6.90
N GLY A 71 -6.92 -6.72 7.39
CA GLY A 71 -6.46 -7.20 8.70
C GLY A 71 -5.54 -6.19 9.38
N GLU A 72 -5.06 -6.48 10.59
CA GLU A 72 -4.35 -5.49 11.42
C GLU A 72 -2.82 -5.65 11.41
N ARG A 73 -2.31 -6.71 10.76
CA ARG A 73 -0.91 -7.11 10.84
C ARG A 73 -0.23 -6.98 9.49
N ILE A 74 0.73 -6.05 9.38
CA ILE A 74 1.55 -5.86 8.17
C ILE A 74 2.27 -7.15 7.82
N GLU A 75 2.85 -7.85 8.81
CA GLU A 75 3.60 -9.08 8.55
C GLU A 75 2.73 -10.13 7.82
N ALA A 76 1.47 -10.31 8.26
CA ALA A 76 0.55 -11.24 7.63
C ALA A 76 0.26 -10.85 6.17
N ILE A 77 0.02 -9.55 5.92
CA ILE A 77 -0.19 -9.01 4.58
C ILE A 77 1.03 -9.28 3.68
N LEU A 78 2.23 -9.00 4.18
CA LEU A 78 3.47 -9.23 3.42
C LEU A 78 3.67 -10.72 3.10
N GLU A 79 3.36 -11.64 4.01
CA GLU A 79 3.39 -13.08 3.73
C GLU A 79 2.40 -13.48 2.62
N MET A 80 1.18 -12.93 2.64
CA MET A 80 0.20 -13.19 1.58
C MET A 80 0.64 -12.62 0.22
N VAL A 81 1.29 -11.45 0.21
CA VAL A 81 1.89 -10.89 -1.00
C VAL A 81 2.99 -11.81 -1.52
N ARG A 82 3.89 -12.34 -0.66
CA ARG A 82 4.95 -13.28 -1.06
C ARG A 82 4.37 -14.54 -1.71
N GLN A 83 3.23 -15.01 -1.22
CA GLN A 83 2.49 -16.15 -1.75
C GLN A 83 1.64 -15.81 -3.00
N GLN A 84 1.71 -14.58 -3.52
CA GLN A 84 0.96 -14.11 -4.70
C GLN A 84 -0.56 -14.17 -4.54
N LEU A 85 -1.07 -14.07 -3.31
CA LEU A 85 -2.52 -14.05 -3.03
C LEU A 85 -3.15 -12.68 -3.31
N GLY A 86 -2.33 -11.66 -3.53
CA GLY A 86 -2.74 -10.31 -3.87
C GLY A 86 -1.57 -9.34 -3.89
N ILE A 87 -1.89 -8.06 -3.96
CA ILE A 87 -0.98 -6.93 -3.85
C ILE A 87 -1.32 -6.11 -2.61
N ALA A 88 -0.35 -5.38 -2.06
CA ALA A 88 -0.60 -4.50 -0.92
C ALA A 88 -0.19 -3.07 -1.25
N LEU A 89 -1.05 -2.11 -0.91
CA LEU A 89 -0.69 -0.71 -0.80
C LEU A 89 -0.44 -0.44 0.67
N LEU A 90 0.76 -0.01 1.03
CA LEU A 90 1.17 0.30 2.40
C LEU A 90 2.00 1.58 2.40
N MET A 91 2.11 2.22 3.56
CA MET A 91 3.05 3.33 3.72
C MET A 91 4.50 2.84 3.60
N LYS A 92 5.34 3.56 2.85
CA LYS A 92 6.73 3.16 2.54
C LYS A 92 7.54 2.90 3.80
N LYS A 93 7.39 3.74 4.83
CA LYS A 93 8.17 3.64 6.08
C LYS A 93 7.61 2.60 7.06
N SER A 94 6.40 2.09 6.83
CA SER A 94 5.82 1.01 7.65
C SER A 94 6.39 -0.37 7.32
N VAL A 95 7.17 -0.51 6.25
CA VAL A 95 7.83 -1.76 5.85
C VAL A 95 9.34 -1.54 5.85
N SER A 96 10.05 -2.27 6.71
CA SER A 96 11.50 -2.23 6.80
C SER A 96 12.19 -3.05 5.69
N ASP A 97 13.43 -2.71 5.37
CA ASP A 97 14.20 -3.40 4.32
C ASP A 97 14.38 -4.91 4.59
N SER A 98 14.48 -5.32 5.86
CA SER A 98 14.57 -6.74 6.24
C SER A 98 13.31 -7.52 5.87
N GLN A 99 12.15 -6.85 5.82
CA GLN A 99 10.89 -7.44 5.41
C GLN A 99 10.75 -7.51 3.88
N LEU A 100 11.61 -6.85 3.09
CA LEU A 100 11.52 -6.84 1.63
C LEU A 100 12.02 -8.12 0.95
N ALA A 101 12.59 -9.08 1.70
CA ALA A 101 13.00 -10.36 1.15
C ALA A 101 11.83 -11.06 0.42
N GLY A 102 12.02 -11.37 -0.87
CA GLY A 102 10.98 -11.99 -1.71
C GLY A 102 9.88 -11.03 -2.20
N LEU A 103 10.01 -9.74 -1.89
CA LEU A 103 9.08 -8.69 -2.30
C LEU A 103 9.78 -7.66 -3.19
N LYS A 104 8.96 -6.88 -3.90
CA LYS A 104 9.38 -5.68 -4.59
C LYS A 104 8.47 -4.54 -4.16
N ARG A 105 9.09 -3.47 -3.66
CA ARG A 105 8.44 -2.17 -3.46
C ARG A 105 8.49 -1.39 -4.77
N LEU A 106 7.35 -0.81 -5.14
CA LEU A 106 7.15 -0.01 -6.35
C LEU A 106 6.52 1.32 -5.95
N ASP A 107 7.07 2.40 -6.48
CA ASP A 107 6.49 3.72 -6.26
C ASP A 107 5.24 3.90 -7.13
N LEU A 108 4.29 4.68 -6.62
CA LEU A 108 3.14 5.10 -7.40
C LEU A 108 3.53 6.32 -8.25
N ALA A 109 2.99 6.39 -9.47
CA ALA A 109 3.27 7.48 -10.40
C ALA A 109 2.58 8.79 -10.02
N GLU A 110 1.49 8.71 -9.24
CA GLU A 110 0.76 9.88 -8.81
C GLU A 110 1.13 10.25 -7.36
N SER A 111 1.21 11.56 -7.08
CA SER A 111 1.34 12.10 -5.72
C SER A 111 -0.06 12.23 -5.10
N TYR A 112 -0.28 11.65 -3.92
CA TYR A 112 -1.58 11.53 -3.25
C TYR A 112 -1.63 12.17 -1.87
#